data_AF-A0A9E4BMP9-F1
#
_entry.id   AF-A0A9E4BMP9-F1
#
_cell.length_a   1.000
_cell.length_b   1.000
_cell.length_c   1.000
_cell.angle_alpha   90.00
_cell.angle_beta   90.00
_cell.angle_gamma   90.00
#
_symmetry.space_group_name_H-M   'P 1'
#
loop_
_entity.id
_entity.type
_entity.pdbx_description
1 polymer ?
#
loop_
_entity_poly.entity_id
_entity_poly.type
_entity_poly.pdbx_seq_one_letter_code
_entity_poly.pdbx_strand_id
1 'polypeptide(L)' 'SLRREGPGIQEPMMLLGYIAAVTRRIELAPWAIILPARETILFAEQAAELDVLSGGRVRRGLSRA' A
#
# COMPACT_ATOMS: atom_id res chain seq x y z
N SER A 1 0.20 -25.58 21.57
CA SER A 1 -0.79 -24.62 21.06
C SER A 1 -0.28 -24.07 19.73
N LEU A 2 -0.77 -24.61 18.62
CA LEU A 2 -0.36 -24.14 17.29
C LEU A 2 -1.02 -22.78 17.05
N ARG A 3 -0.29 -21.69 17.29
CA ARG A 3 -0.65 -20.41 16.66
C ARG A 3 -0.58 -20.68 15.17
N ARG A 4 -1.73 -20.72 14.50
CA ARG A 4 -1.77 -20.56 13.05
C ARG A 4 -1.28 -19.14 12.80
N GLU A 5 0.01 -19.00 12.53
CA GLU A 5 0.53 -17.84 11.81
C GLU A 5 -0.36 -17.74 10.56
N GLY A 6 -1.19 -16.70 10.47
CA GLY A 6 -1.93 -16.42 9.24
C GLY A 6 -0.94 -16.25 8.08
N PRO A 7 -1.40 -16.25 6.81
CA PRO A 7 -0.52 -15.97 5.69
C PRO A 7 0.31 -14.73 6.04
N GLY A 8 1.64 -14.88 6.08
CA GLY A 8 2.54 -13.87 6.63
C GLY A 8 2.18 -12.50 6.07
N ILE A 9 1.74 -11.59 6.94
CA ILE A 9 1.20 -10.29 6.54
C ILE A 9 2.34 -9.56 5.84
N GLN A 10 2.29 -9.51 4.52
CA GLN A 10 3.22 -8.72 3.75
C GLN A 10 2.97 -7.26 4.06
N GLU A 11 4.04 -6.47 4.15
CA GLU A 11 3.91 -5.03 4.24
C GLU A 11 3.08 -4.54 3.03
N PRO A 12 1.96 -3.83 3.25
CA PRO A 12 0.96 -3.58 2.21
C PRO A 12 1.52 -2.78 1.04
N MET A 13 2.44 -1.84 1.26
CA MET A 13 3.04 -1.05 0.18
C MET A 13 3.96 -1.90 -0.70
N MET A 14 4.73 -2.81 -0.11
CA MET A 14 5.54 -3.81 -0.82
C MET A 14 4.69 -4.71 -1.70
N LEU A 15 3.58 -5.24 -1.16
CA LEU A 15 2.65 -6.07 -1.93
C LEU A 15 2.03 -5.28 -3.10
N LEU A 16 1.60 -4.05 -2.86
CA LEU A 16 1.04 -3.21 -3.91
C LEU A 16 2.09 -2.83 -4.97
N GLY A 17 3.36 -2.63 -4.58
CA GLY A 17 4.47 -2.43 -5.51
C GLY A 17 4.69 -3.63 -6.43
N TYR A 18 4.66 -4.84 -5.88
CA TYR A 18 4.71 -6.06 -6.70
C TYR A 18 3.52 -6.15 -7.67
N ILE A 19 2.30 -5.89 -7.19
CA ILE A 19 1.09 -5.89 -8.03
C ILE A 19 1.19 -4.81 -9.12
N ALA A 20 1.74 -3.63 -8.80
CA ALA A 20 1.97 -2.56 -9.77
C ALA A 20 2.87 -3.01 -10.92
N ALA A 21 3.92 -3.76 -10.63
CA ALA A 21 4.87 -4.26 -11.63
C ALA A 21 4.26 -5.30 -12.59
N VAL A 22 3.37 -6.17 -12.08
CA VAL A 22 2.78 -7.28 -12.88
C VAL A 22 1.41 -6.96 -13.48
N THR A 23 0.84 -5.78 -13.22
CA THR A 23 -0.46 -5.35 -13.74
C THR A 23 -0.40 -4.00 -14.45
N ARG A 24 -1.36 -3.72 -15.34
CA ARG A 24 -1.39 -2.47 -16.13
C ARG A 24 -2.73 -1.73 -16.11
N ARG A 25 -3.76 -2.31 -15.50
CA ARG A 25 -5.15 -1.80 -15.63
C ARG A 25 -5.89 -1.63 -14.31
N ILE A 26 -5.56 -2.43 -13.30
CA ILE A 26 -6.28 -2.40 -12.03
C ILE A 26 -5.81 -1.23 -11.16
N GLU A 27 -6.75 -0.66 -10.42
CA GLU A 27 -6.46 0.35 -9.40
C GLU A 27 -5.83 -0.30 -8.15
N LEU A 28 -4.95 0.44 -7.49
CA LEU A 28 -4.19 0.00 -6.33
C LEU A 28 -4.55 0.85 -5.12
N ALA A 29 -5.04 0.20 -4.06
CA ALA A 29 -5.30 0.85 -2.79
C ALA A 29 -5.12 -0.15 -1.64
N PRO A 30 -4.43 0.23 -0.54
CA PRO A 30 -4.43 -0.57 0.66
C PRO A 30 -5.82 -0.55 1.32
N TRP A 31 -6.18 -1.64 1.98
CA TRP A 31 -7.48 -1.79 2.66
C TRP A 31 -7.61 -0.85 3.87
N ALA A 32 -6.55 -0.74 4.68
CA ALA A 32 -6.47 0.18 5.80
C ALA A 32 -4.99 0.48 6.10
N ILE A 33 -4.69 1.76 6.35
CA ILE A 33 -3.41 2.19 6.93
C ILE A 33 -3.77 3.07 8.13
N ILE A 34 -3.29 2.71 9.32
CA ILE A 34 -3.45 3.51 10.54
C ILE A 34 -2.13 4.24 10.78
N LEU A 35 -2.12 5.55 10.57
CA LEU A 35 -0.89 6.36 10.59
C LEU A 35 -0.82 7.20 11.87
N PRO A 36 0.25 7.11 12.68
CA PRO A 36 0.63 8.20 13.56
C PRO A 36 1.16 9.40 12.75
N ALA A 37 1.00 10.63 13.24
CA ALA A 37 1.32 11.88 12.50
C ALA A 37 2.71 11.93 11.84
N ARG A 38 3.74 11.31 12.45
CA ARG A 38 5.11 11.24 11.89
C ARG A 38 5.25 10.25 10.73
N GLU A 39 4.43 9.20 10.70
CA GLU A 39 4.46 8.18 9.65
C GLU A 39 3.62 8.59 8.44
N THR A 40 2.74 9.60 8.59
CA THR A 40 2.00 10.19 7.46
C THR A 40 2.93 10.74 6.37
N ILE A 41 4.07 11.33 6.73
CA ILE A 41 5.03 11.85 5.75
C ILE A 41 5.67 10.70 4.97
N LEU A 42 6.18 9.68 5.68
CA LEU A 42 6.77 8.49 5.06
C LEU A 42 5.76 7.77 4.16
N PHE A 43 4.53 7.62 4.64
CA PHE A 43 3.47 7.00 3.88
C PHE A 43 3.12 7.80 2.62
N ALA A 44 3.09 9.14 2.70
CA ALA A 44 2.85 9.98 1.54
C ALA A 44 3.95 9.83 0.47
N GLU A 45 5.20 9.71 0.88
CA GLU A 45 6.33 9.46 -0.02
C GLU A 45 6.20 8.09 -0.70
N GLN A 46 5.94 7.02 0.06
CA GLN A 46 5.71 5.68 -0.48
C GLN A 46 4.50 5.63 -1.42
N ALA A 47 3.43 6.35 -1.11
CA ALA A 47 2.25 6.45 -1.96
C ALA A 47 2.54 7.19 -3.27
N ALA A 48 3.36 8.25 -3.22
CA ALA A 48 3.78 8.97 -4.40
C ALA A 48 4.67 8.11 -5.32
N GLU A 49 5.64 7.38 -4.75
CA GLU A 49 6.45 6.43 -5.51
C GLU A 49 5.61 5.34 -6.16
N LEU A 50 4.66 4.78 -5.42
CA LEU A 50 3.74 3.77 -5.96
C LEU A 50 2.83 4.34 -7.06
N ASP A 51 2.41 5.60 -6.98
CA ASP A 51 1.63 6.25 -8.05
C ASP A 51 2.46 6.33 -9.34
N VAL A 52 3.74 6.72 -9.23
CA VAL A 52 4.67 6.75 -10.36
C VAL A 52 4.89 5.35 -10.93
N LEU A 53 5.24 4.37 -10.08
CA LEU A 53 5.53 3.00 -10.51
C LEU A 53 4.31 2.30 -11.13
N SER A 54 3.12 2.63 -10.65
CA SER A 54 1.87 2.07 -11.18
C SER A 54 1.38 2.79 -12.45
N GLY A 55 1.91 3.96 -12.79
CA GLY A 55 1.44 4.77 -13.91
C GLY A 55 0.13 5.50 -13.62
N GLY A 56 -0.01 6.03 -12.39
CA GLY A 56 -1.18 6.80 -11.97
C GLY A 56 -2.36 5.97 -11.47
N ARG A 57 -2.12 4.71 -11.07
CA ARG A 57 -3.19 3.77 -10.66
C ARG A 57 -3.38 3.68 -9.16
N VAL A 58 -2.69 4.51 -8.36
CA VAL A 58 -2.90 4.55 -6.91
C VAL A 58 -4.11 5.41 -6.59
N ARG A 59 -5.00 4.92 -5.72
CA ARG A 59 -6.16 5.70 -5.30
C ARG A 59 -5.74 6.92 -4.49
N ARG A 60 -5.87 8.09 -5.11
CA ARG A 60 -5.57 9.41 -4.51
C ARG A 60 -6.65 9.81 -3.53
N GLY A 61 -6.52 9.36 -2.28
CA GLY A 61 -7.50 9.66 -1.23
C GLY A 61 -7.29 8.92 0.07
N LEU A 62 -6.07 8.45 0.35
CA LEU A 62 -5.80 7.77 1.61
C LEU A 62 -5.59 8.78 2.74
N SER A 63 -6.71 9.33 3.24
CA SER A 63 -6.78 9.98 4.54
C SER A 63 -8.23 10.02 5.00
N ARG A 64 -8.60 9.05 5.86
CA ARG A 64 -9.62 9.19 6.91
C ARG A 64 -9.53 7.98 7.83
N ALA A 65 -9.01 8.20 9.03
CA ALA A 65 -9.51 7.59 10.26
C ALA A 65 -9.95 8.76 11.15
#